data_AF-A0A6C0JM04-F1
#
_entry.id   AF-A0A6C0JM04-F1
#
_cell.length_a   1.000
_cell.length_b   1.000
_cell.length_c   1.000
_cell.angle_alpha   90.00
_cell.angle_beta   90.00
_cell.angle_gamma   90.00
#
_symmetry.space_group_name_H-M   'P 1'
#
loop_
_entity.id
_entity.type
_entity.pdbx_description
1 polymer ?
#
loop_
_entity_poly.entity_id
_entity_poly.type
_entity_poly.pdbx_seq_one_letter_code
_entity_poly.pdbx_strand_id
1 'polypeptide(L)'
;MTDVKKLIVPFLIGGTVIAGVKYASTHIKNPAVAAIIGGVPTGLISIYFVSDEKTLKYAHNYFFVTLSLLSAIAVFYTLHTYTKLSKNVAVLISLIFWAIFIAIRYIAAGKDVS
;
A
#
# COMPACT_ATOMS: atom_id res chain seq x y z
N MET A 1 -17.72 22.72 -1.08
CA MET A 1 -17.40 21.73 -2.13
C MET A 1 -18.43 20.61 -2.05
N THR A 2 -19.14 20.29 -3.13
CA THR A 2 -20.17 19.23 -3.14
C THR A 2 -19.55 17.87 -2.78
N ASP A 3 -20.27 17.01 -2.05
CA ASP A 3 -19.71 15.73 -1.56
C ASP A 3 -19.20 14.82 -2.68
N VAL A 4 -19.80 14.92 -3.86
CA VAL A 4 -19.34 14.28 -5.09
C VAL A 4 -17.91 14.70 -5.46
N LYS A 5 -17.57 16.00 -5.37
CA LYS A 5 -16.20 16.49 -5.64
C LYS A 5 -15.19 15.98 -4.60
N LYS A 6 -15.61 15.74 -3.35
CA LYS A 6 -14.75 15.18 -2.30
C LYS A 6 -14.32 13.73 -2.60
N LEU A 7 -15.10 12.99 -3.39
CA LEU A 7 -14.81 11.60 -3.76
C LEU A 7 -14.17 11.46 -5.14
N ILE A 8 -14.58 12.29 -6.11
CA ILE A 8 -14.05 12.23 -7.48
C ILE A 8 -12.54 12.51 -7.51
N VAL A 9 -12.06 13.53 -6.78
CA VAL A 9 -10.64 13.91 -6.83
C VAL A 9 -9.72 12.78 -6.32
N PRO A 10 -9.95 12.20 -5.12
CA PRO A 10 -9.16 11.05 -4.67
C PRO A 10 -9.26 9.84 -5.59
N PHE A 11 -10.44 9.57 -6.15
CA PHE A 11 -10.64 8.48 -7.11
C PHE A 11 -9.79 8.66 -8.37
N LEU A 12 -9.79 9.86 -8.96
CA LEU A 12 -8.98 10.15 -10.14
C LEU A 12 -7.48 10.02 -9.83
N ILE A 13 -7.02 10.54 -8.69
CA ILE A 13 -5.62 10.40 -8.27
C ILE A 13 -5.25 8.93 -8.13
N GLY A 14 -6.05 8.14 -7.41
CA GLY A 14 -5.80 6.70 -7.23
C GLY A 14 -5.82 5.95 -8.55
N GLY A 15 -6.82 6.19 -9.41
CA GLY A 15 -6.95 5.57 -10.72
C GLY A 15 -5.79 5.90 -11.65
N THR A 16 -5.36 7.16 -11.68
CA THR A 16 -4.19 7.59 -12.46
C THR A 16 -2.90 6.94 -11.96
N VAL A 17 -2.69 6.84 -10.65
CA VAL A 17 -1.50 6.16 -10.10
C VAL A 17 -1.50 4.69 -10.54
N ILE A 18 -2.60 3.96 -10.37
CA ILE A 18 -2.67 2.54 -10.76
C ILE A 18 -2.48 2.35 -12.27
N ALA A 19 -3.10 3.20 -13.09
CA ALA A 19 -2.89 3.19 -14.54
C ALA A 19 -1.42 3.46 -14.90
N GLY A 20 -0.77 4.42 -14.23
CA GLY A 20 0.65 4.73 -14.38
C GLY A 20 1.55 3.55 -14.02
N VAL A 21 1.29 2.88 -12.88
CA VAL A 21 2.03 1.67 -12.48
C VAL A 21 1.86 0.56 -13.52
N LYS A 22 0.64 0.34 -14.03
CA LYS A 22 0.39 -0.66 -15.08
C LYS A 22 1.16 -0.32 -16.35
N TYR A 23 1.11 0.92 -16.80
CA TYR A 23 1.85 1.37 -17.98
C TYR A 23 3.36 1.18 -17.79
N ALA A 24 3.92 1.67 -16.69
CA ALA A 24 5.34 1.57 -16.39
C ALA A 24 5.82 0.12 -16.32
N SER A 25 5.10 -0.75 -15.60
CA SER A 25 5.46 -2.17 -15.45
C SER A 25 5.33 -3.00 -16.72
N THR A 26 4.65 -2.50 -17.76
CA THR A 26 4.43 -3.23 -19.03
C THR A 26 5.18 -2.64 -20.22
N HIS A 27 5.49 -1.33 -20.22
CA HIS A 27 6.07 -0.63 -21.37
C HIS A 27 7.50 -0.13 -21.13
N ILE A 28 7.93 0.09 -19.88
CA ILE A 28 9.29 0.54 -19.59
C ILE A 28 10.22 -0.68 -19.55
N LYS A 29 11.20 -0.70 -20.46
CA LYS A 29 12.15 -1.81 -20.59
C LYS A 29 13.06 -2.01 -19.38
N ASN A 30 13.38 -0.93 -18.65
CA ASN A 30 14.23 -0.99 -17.47
C ASN A 30 13.39 -1.31 -16.21
N PRO A 31 13.55 -2.50 -15.59
CA PRO A 31 12.75 -2.90 -14.43
C PRO A 31 12.94 -2.00 -13.21
N ALA A 32 14.13 -1.42 -13.02
CA ALA A 32 14.39 -0.51 -11.90
C ALA A 32 13.60 0.79 -12.05
N VAL A 33 13.56 1.36 -13.26
CA VAL A 33 12.77 2.56 -13.56
C VAL A 33 11.27 2.26 -13.43
N ALA A 34 10.83 1.10 -13.93
CA ALA A 34 9.45 0.67 -13.78
C ALA A 34 9.06 0.52 -12.30
N ALA A 35 9.96 0.00 -11.46
CA ALA A 35 9.75 -0.14 -10.02
C ALA A 35 9.70 1.20 -9.29
N ILE A 36 10.52 2.19 -9.68
CA ILE A 36 10.47 3.55 -9.11
C ILE A 36 9.09 4.18 -9.34
N ILE A 37 8.55 4.07 -10.56
CA ILE A 37 7.21 4.58 -10.87
C ILE A 37 6.12 3.73 -10.20
N GLY A 38 6.32 2.42 -10.11
CA GLY A 38 5.45 1.50 -9.37
C GLY A 38 5.37 1.80 -7.88
N GLY A 39 6.44 2.33 -7.30
CA GLY A 39 6.62 2.59 -5.88
C GLY A 39 6.15 3.96 -5.40
N VAL A 40 5.31 4.66 -6.16
CA VAL A 40 4.74 5.96 -5.75
C VAL A 40 4.10 5.81 -4.35
N PRO A 41 4.45 6.67 -3.36
CA PRO A 41 4.02 6.52 -1.98
C PRO A 41 2.58 6.99 -1.78
N THR A 42 1.61 6.22 -2.27
CA THR A 42 0.18 6.56 -2.28
C THR A 42 -0.39 6.87 -0.89
N GLY A 43 0.11 6.23 0.16
CA GLY A 43 -0.36 6.55 1.51
C GLY A 43 0.35 7.74 2.18
N LEU A 44 1.40 8.32 1.58
CA LEU A 44 1.79 9.70 1.91
C LEU A 44 0.85 10.69 1.23
N ILE A 45 0.44 10.41 -0.01
CA ILE A 45 -0.55 11.24 -0.73
C ILE A 45 -1.88 11.26 0.04
N SER A 46 -2.28 10.15 0.67
CA SER A 46 -3.53 10.11 1.44
C SER A 46 -3.56 11.05 2.65
N ILE A 47 -2.40 11.47 3.17
CA ILE A 47 -2.31 12.41 4.30
C ILE A 47 -2.91 13.77 3.92
N TYR A 48 -2.82 14.20 2.66
CA TYR A 48 -3.42 15.46 2.19
C TYR A 48 -4.95 15.48 2.31
N PHE A 49 -5.60 14.33 2.48
CA PHE A 49 -7.05 14.23 2.64
C PHE A 49 -7.49 14.09 4.09
N VAL A 50 -6.54 14.00 5.03
CA VAL A 50 -6.80 13.87 6.46
C VAL A 50 -6.93 15.26 7.08
N SER A 51 -7.87 15.43 8.01
CA SER A 51 -8.01 16.67 8.78
C SER A 51 -6.80 16.91 9.68
N ASP A 52 -6.37 18.16 9.82
CA ASP A 52 -5.16 18.55 10.58
C ASP A 52 -5.10 17.94 11.99
N GLU A 53 -6.22 17.95 12.70
CA GLU A 53 -6.36 17.40 14.06
C GLU A 53 -6.05 15.89 14.15
N LYS A 54 -6.17 15.14 13.05
CA LYS A 54 -5.93 13.69 12.98
C LYS A 54 -4.63 13.33 12.27
N THR A 55 -3.97 14.29 11.62
CA THR A 55 -2.81 14.07 10.75
C THR A 55 -1.69 13.31 11.45
N LEU A 56 -1.30 13.70 12.67
CA LEU A 56 -0.20 13.04 13.40
C LEU A 56 -0.55 11.59 13.76
N LYS A 57 -1.76 11.36 14.29
CA LYS A 57 -2.23 10.00 14.65
C LYS A 57 -2.37 9.12 13.40
N TYR A 58 -2.85 9.69 12.30
CA TYR A 58 -2.92 9.00 11.02
C TYR A 58 -1.53 8.64 10.49
N ALA A 59 -0.58 9.58 10.48
CA ALA A 59 0.79 9.36 10.04
C ALA A 59 1.50 8.29 10.89
N HIS A 60 1.35 8.34 12.22
CA HIS A 60 1.84 7.29 13.13
C HIS A 60 1.25 5.93 12.77
N ASN A 61 -0.07 5.85 12.52
CA ASN A 61 -0.70 4.60 12.14
C ASN A 61 -0.25 4.10 10.76
N TYR A 62 -0.08 5.01 9.81
CA TYR A 62 0.36 4.71 8.47
C TYR A 62 1.80 4.20 8.43
N PHE A 63 2.67 4.70 9.32
CA PHE A 63 4.04 4.20 9.47
C PHE A 63 4.07 2.69 9.73
N PHE A 64 3.30 2.18 10.69
CA PHE A 64 3.25 0.74 10.98
C PHE A 64 2.60 -0.09 9.87
N VAL A 65 1.57 0.46 9.20
CA VAL A 65 0.98 -0.18 8.01
C VAL A 65 2.02 -0.30 6.88
N THR A 66 2.88 0.71 6.73
CA THR A 66 3.97 0.71 5.76
C THR A 66 5.05 -0.31 6.11
N LEU A 67 5.44 -0.42 7.39
CA LEU A 67 6.36 -1.48 7.84
C LEU A 67 5.82 -2.88 7.52
N SER A 68 4.53 -3.10 7.75
CA SER A 68 3.86 -4.35 7.37
C SER A 68 3.93 -4.62 5.87
N LEU A 69 3.74 -3.58 5.04
CA LEU A 69 3.86 -3.69 3.59
C LEU A 69 5.28 -4.06 3.16
N LEU A 70 6.32 -3.47 3.77
CA LEU A 70 7.71 -3.83 3.50
C LEU A 70 7.97 -5.32 3.79
N SER A 71 7.45 -5.82 4.92
CA SER A 71 7.54 -7.24 5.25
C SER A 71 6.84 -8.13 4.23
N ALA A 72 5.67 -7.73 3.73
CA ALA A 72 4.94 -8.48 2.70
C ALA A 72 5.69 -8.53 1.35
N ILE A 73 6.38 -7.44 0.97
CA ILE A 73 7.26 -7.39 -0.19
C ILE A 73 8.44 -8.35 0.00
N ALA A 74 9.06 -8.38 1.19
CA ALA A 74 10.13 -9.32 1.51
C ALA A 74 9.65 -10.78 1.43
N VAL A 75 8.44 -11.08 1.93
CA VAL A 75 7.80 -12.40 1.77
C VAL A 75 7.59 -12.74 0.30
N PHE A 76 7.09 -11.81 -0.51
CA PHE A 76 6.89 -12.04 -1.95
C PHE A 76 8.21 -12.39 -2.63
N TYR A 77 9.24 -11.58 -2.39
CA TYR A 77 10.57 -11.77 -2.95
C TYR A 77 11.15 -13.14 -2.55
N THR A 78 11.01 -13.52 -1.28
CA THR A 78 11.51 -14.79 -0.75
C THR A 78 10.77 -15.98 -1.37
N LEU A 79 9.43 -15.95 -1.38
CA LEU A 79 8.62 -16.99 -2.00
C LEU A 79 8.98 -17.15 -3.48
N HIS A 80 9.12 -16.05 -4.20
CA HIS A 80 9.41 -16.11 -5.63
C HIS A 80 10.85 -16.55 -5.94
N THR A 81 11.80 -16.30 -5.03
CA THR A 81 13.20 -16.69 -5.20
C THR A 81 13.45 -18.15 -4.83
N TYR A 82 12.82 -18.65 -3.75
CA TYR A 82 13.16 -19.94 -3.15
C TYR A 82 12.11 -21.03 -3.36
N THR A 83 10.97 -20.72 -3.98
CA THR A 83 9.90 -21.70 -4.25
C THR A 83 9.49 -21.70 -5.72
N LYS A 84 8.78 -22.74 -6.14
CA LYS A 84 8.20 -22.85 -7.50
C LYS A 84 6.76 -22.32 -7.58
N LEU A 85 6.33 -21.53 -6.59
CA LEU A 85 4.98 -20.98 -6.57
C LEU A 85 4.76 -20.03 -7.74
N SER A 86 3.57 -20.08 -8.33
CA SER A 86 3.20 -19.11 -9.37
C SER A 86 3.18 -17.69 -8.78
N LYS A 87 3.48 -16.69 -9.60
CA LYS A 87 3.45 -15.27 -9.22
C LYS A 87 2.16 -14.90 -8.48
N ASN A 88 1.02 -15.35 -9.00
CA ASN A 88 -0.30 -15.02 -8.43
C ASN A 88 -0.48 -15.58 -7.01
N VAL A 89 0.00 -16.81 -6.77
CA VAL A 89 -0.04 -17.44 -5.45
C VAL A 89 0.91 -16.74 -4.48
N ALA A 90 2.13 -16.42 -4.92
CA ALA A 90 3.08 -15.68 -4.09
C ALA A 90 2.53 -14.30 -3.69
N VAL A 91 1.93 -13.55 -4.62
CA VAL A 91 1.25 -12.28 -4.33
C VAL A 91 0.12 -12.48 -3.30
N LEU A 92 -0.74 -13.48 -3.50
CA LEU A 92 -1.84 -13.75 -2.58
C LEU A 92 -1.35 -14.06 -1.16
N ILE A 93 -0.33 -14.90 -1.00
CA ILE A 93 0.25 -15.22 0.31
C ILE A 93 0.82 -13.97 0.96
N SER A 94 1.54 -13.13 0.22
CA SER A 94 2.07 -11.87 0.74
C SER A 94 0.97 -10.90 1.18
N LEU A 95 -0.14 -10.81 0.44
CA LEU A 95 -1.29 -9.99 0.83
C LEU A 95 -1.99 -10.53 2.08
N ILE A 96 -2.13 -11.85 2.21
CA ILE A 96 -2.67 -12.49 3.41
C ILE A 96 -1.75 -12.21 4.61
N PHE A 97 -0.44 -12.35 4.44
CA PHE A 97 0.54 -12.06 5.48
C PHE A 97 0.45 -10.61 5.96
N TRP A 98 0.37 -9.65 5.04
CA TRP A 98 0.14 -8.23 5.33
C TRP A 98 -1.15 -8.02 6.13
N ALA A 99 -2.26 -8.61 5.67
CA ALA A 99 -3.57 -8.46 6.30
C ALA A 99 -3.59 -9.01 7.74
N ILE A 100 -2.96 -10.17 7.97
CA ILE A 100 -2.82 -10.76 9.31
C ILE A 100 -2.06 -9.81 10.24
N PHE A 101 -0.95 -9.25 9.78
CA PHE A 101 -0.13 -8.35 10.59
C PHE A 101 -0.91 -7.08 10.98
N ILE A 102 -1.70 -6.54 10.07
CA ILE A 102 -2.59 -5.40 10.37
C ILE A 102 -3.70 -5.80 11.35
N ALA A 103 -4.30 -6.97 11.19
CA ALA A 103 -5.34 -7.45 12.08
C ALA A 103 -4.83 -7.62 13.52
N ILE A 104 -3.63 -8.20 13.68
CA ILE A 104 -2.96 -8.33 15.00
C ILE A 104 -2.74 -6.94 15.61
N ARG A 105 -2.22 -6.00 14.82
CA ARG A 105 -2.00 -4.63 15.29
C ARG A 105 -3.30 -3.95 15.70
N TYR A 106 -4.37 -4.11 14.93
CA TYR A 106 -5.67 -3.54 15.25
C TYR A 106 -6.18 -4.06 16.60
N ILE A 107 -6.06 -5.36 16.84
CA ILE A 107 -6.43 -5.97 18.12
C ILE A 107 -5.55 -5.44 19.27
N ALA A 108 -4.24 -5.29 19.06
CA ALA A 108 -3.34 -4.74 20.06
C ALA A 108 -3.66 -3.27 20.39
N ALA A 109 -3.86 -2.44 19.37
CA ALA A 109 -4.21 -1.03 19.53
C ALA A 109 -5.60 -0.82 20.16
N GLY A 110 -6.54 -1.75 19.95
CA GLY A 110 -7.86 -1.74 20.59
C GLY A 110 -7.80 -2.02 22.10
N LYS A 111 -6.76 -2.71 22.59
CA LYS A 111 -6.55 -2.96 24.02
C LYS A 111 -5.97 -1.76 24.78
N ASP A 112 -5.37 -0.80 24.08
CA ASP A 112 -4.80 0.42 24.70
C ASP A 112 -5.85 1.54 24.90
N VAL A 113 -7.09 1.33 24.46
CA VAL A 113 -8.19 2.33 24.51
C VAL A 113 -9.35 1.88 25.41
N SER A 114 -9.25 0.68 26.02
CA SER A 114 -10.21 0.12 27.00
C SER A 114 -9.62 0.11 28.40
#